data_AF-T0ZJA7-F1
#
_entry.id   AF-T0ZJA7-F1
#
_cell.length_a   1.000
_cell.length_b   1.000
_cell.length_c   1.000
_cell.angle_alpha   90.00
_cell.angle_beta   90.00
_cell.angle_gamma   90.00
#
_symmetry.space_group_name_H-M   'P 1'
#
loop_
_entity.id
_entity.type
_entity.pdbx_description
1 polymer ?
#
loop_
_entity_poly.entity_id
_entity_poly.type
_entity_poly.pdbx_seq_one_letter_code
_entity_poly.pdbx_strand_id
1 'polypeptide(L)'
;MGPSELRPYVEELSRIADCLVSVHPNAGLPNAFGGYDESPESMAREMTDWAKRGWLNIVGGCCGTTPSHIAAILAGCRGVKPRVIPRIESRCRLAGLEPLNIGSGSLFVNVGERTNVTGSSQFKKWILAGEDEAALAVARDQVENGAQILDVNMDEALLDGEAAMTRFLRRLATEPDIARVPVMI
;
A
#
# COMPACT_ATOMS: atom_id res chain seq x y z
N MET A 1 15.58 1.91 -0.16
CA MET A 1 15.77 1.92 -1.62
C MET A 1 16.57 3.15 -1.99
N GLY A 2 17.40 3.06 -3.03
CA GLY A 2 18.10 4.21 -3.59
C GLY A 2 17.18 5.04 -4.50
N PRO A 3 17.73 6.11 -5.13
CA PRO A 3 16.94 6.98 -5.98
C PRO A 3 16.35 6.23 -7.19
N SER A 4 17.17 5.49 -7.93
CA SER A 4 16.75 4.78 -9.15
C SER A 4 15.57 3.82 -8.90
N GLU A 5 15.61 3.07 -7.79
CA GLU A 5 14.52 2.13 -7.43
C GLU A 5 13.27 2.86 -6.94
N LEU A 6 13.40 4.04 -6.33
CA LEU A 6 12.28 4.82 -5.84
C LEU A 6 11.51 5.57 -6.93
N ARG A 7 12.15 5.82 -8.07
CA ARG A 7 11.59 6.61 -9.17
C ARG A 7 10.14 6.27 -9.55
N PRO A 8 9.76 5.01 -9.86
CA PRO A 8 8.39 4.70 -10.26
C PRO A 8 7.37 5.02 -9.16
N TYR A 9 7.74 4.81 -7.89
CA TYR A 9 6.86 5.10 -6.76
C TYR A 9 6.69 6.61 -6.54
N VAL A 10 7.77 7.38 -6.69
CA VAL A 10 7.73 8.85 -6.59
C VAL A 10 6.88 9.44 -7.71
N GLU A 11 7.04 8.95 -8.94
CA GLU A 11 6.23 9.38 -10.09
C GLU A 11 4.74 9.12 -9.83
N GLU A 12 4.38 7.90 -9.41
CA GLU A 12 2.99 7.56 -9.11
C GLU A 12 2.42 8.36 -7.94
N LEU A 13 3.14 8.47 -6.82
CA LEU A 13 2.70 9.29 -5.68
C LEU A 13 2.53 10.76 -6.07
N SER A 14 3.38 11.29 -6.94
CA SER A 14 3.24 12.66 -7.43
C SER A 14 1.92 12.90 -8.16
N ARG A 15 1.34 11.86 -8.77
CA ARG A 15 0.07 11.92 -9.50
C ARG A 15 -1.15 11.76 -8.60
N ILE A 16 -1.05 10.92 -7.57
CA ILE A 16 -2.23 10.48 -6.79
C ILE A 16 -2.31 11.06 -5.37
N ALA A 17 -1.24 11.63 -4.82
CA ALA A 17 -1.26 12.18 -3.47
C ALA A 17 -2.03 13.52 -3.42
N ASP A 18 -3.01 13.61 -2.53
CA ASP A 18 -3.77 14.83 -2.22
C ASP A 18 -3.05 15.76 -1.22
N CYS A 19 -1.83 15.39 -0.85
CA CYS A 19 -0.98 16.10 0.09
C CYS A 19 0.41 16.39 -0.52
N LEU A 20 1.29 17.02 0.26
CA LEU A 20 2.67 17.27 -0.12
C LEU A 20 3.45 15.95 -0.18
N VAL A 21 4.33 15.81 -1.17
CA VAL A 21 5.19 14.62 -1.33
C VAL A 21 6.60 14.93 -0.82
N SER A 22 7.06 14.12 0.13
CA SER A 22 8.44 14.13 0.63
C SER A 22 9.19 12.87 0.21
N VAL A 23 10.46 12.99 -0.17
CA VAL A 23 11.31 11.83 -0.48
C VAL A 23 12.67 11.91 0.20
N HIS A 24 13.08 10.79 0.78
CA HIS A 24 14.36 10.62 1.49
C HIS A 24 15.00 9.28 1.07
N PRO A 25 15.63 9.20 -0.12
CA PRO A 25 16.25 7.96 -0.57
C PRO A 25 17.46 7.59 0.31
N ASN A 26 17.81 6.30 0.33
CA ASN A 26 19.16 5.90 0.73
C ASN A 26 20.16 6.36 -0.34
N ALA A 27 21.45 6.40 0.00
CA ALA A 27 22.53 6.57 -0.98
C ALA A 27 22.74 5.25 -1.77
N GLY A 28 21.72 4.83 -2.53
CA GLY A 28 21.71 3.56 -3.25
C GLY A 28 21.21 2.39 -2.41
N LEU A 29 21.32 1.18 -2.97
CA LEU A 29 21.13 -0.06 -2.21
C LEU A 29 22.36 -0.35 -1.34
N PRO A 30 22.19 -1.00 -0.18
CA PRO A 30 23.33 -1.41 0.64
C PRO A 30 24.22 -2.38 -0.16
N ASN A 31 25.53 -2.14 -0.12
CA ASN A 31 26.51 -3.01 -0.75
C ASN A 31 26.81 -4.25 0.13
N ALA A 32 27.64 -5.16 -0.36
CA ALA A 32 27.98 -6.41 0.33
C ALA A 32 28.65 -6.21 1.71
N PHE A 33 29.18 -5.01 1.99
CA PHE A 33 29.81 -4.63 3.26
C PHE A 33 28.88 -3.83 4.17
N GLY A 34 27.59 -3.69 3.81
CA GLY A 34 26.61 -2.89 4.54
C GLY A 34 26.78 -1.37 4.39
N GLY A 35 27.65 -0.93 3.47
CA GLY A 35 27.87 0.46 3.11
C GLY A 35 26.99 0.91 1.94
N TYR A 36 27.20 2.15 1.48
CA TYR A 36 26.42 2.80 0.43
C TYR A 36 27.38 3.47 -0.56
N ASP A 37 27.24 3.15 -1.85
CA ASP A 37 28.20 3.53 -2.90
C ASP A 37 27.67 4.65 -3.83
N GLU A 38 26.41 5.04 -3.69
CA GLU A 38 25.85 6.14 -4.49
C GLU A 38 26.55 7.45 -4.11
N SER A 39 27.04 8.17 -5.10
CA SER A 39 27.74 9.43 -4.87
C SER A 39 26.76 10.60 -4.67
N PRO A 40 27.20 11.70 -4.01
CA PRO A 40 26.42 12.93 -3.92
C PRO A 40 25.90 13.44 -5.26
N GLU A 41 26.73 13.40 -6.30
CA GLU A 41 26.43 13.92 -7.63
C GLU A 41 25.38 13.06 -8.34
N SER A 42 25.49 11.74 -8.20
CA SER A 42 24.56 10.79 -8.82
C SER A 42 23.18 10.86 -8.15
N MET A 43 23.14 10.83 -6.81
CA MET A 43 21.90 11.00 -6.05
C MET A 43 21.22 12.35 -6.34
N ALA A 44 22.00 13.44 -6.36
CA ALA A 44 21.47 14.77 -6.64
C ALA A 44 20.92 14.89 -8.07
N ARG A 45 21.51 14.21 -9.05
CA ARG A 45 21.03 14.21 -10.44
C ARG A 45 19.61 13.70 -10.55
N GLU A 46 19.33 12.52 -9.99
CA GLU A 46 17.99 11.92 -9.99
C GLU A 46 16.98 12.79 -9.22
N MET A 47 17.32 13.20 -8.00
CA MET A 47 16.42 14.01 -7.18
C MET A 47 16.11 15.38 -7.81
N THR A 48 17.08 15.98 -8.49
CA THR A 48 16.89 17.23 -9.22
C THR A 48 15.99 17.04 -10.44
N ASP A 49 16.09 15.93 -11.17
CA ASP A 49 15.17 15.59 -12.26
C ASP A 49 13.73 15.51 -11.75
N TRP A 50 13.50 14.80 -10.65
CA TRP A 50 12.17 14.67 -10.04
C TRP A 50 11.61 16.00 -9.55
N ALA A 51 12.45 16.82 -8.90
CA ALA A 51 12.06 18.16 -8.46
C ALA A 51 11.66 19.03 -9.67
N LYS A 52 12.45 19.03 -10.76
CA LYS A 52 12.18 19.80 -11.98
C LYS A 52 10.91 19.35 -12.71
N ARG A 53 10.55 18.06 -12.61
CA ARG A 53 9.27 17.52 -13.07
C ARG A 53 8.08 17.94 -12.21
N GLY A 54 8.34 18.60 -11.08
CA GLY A 54 7.31 19.02 -10.14
C GLY A 54 6.74 17.86 -9.34
N TRP A 55 7.55 16.84 -9.05
CA TRP A 55 7.10 15.64 -8.31
C TRP A 55 7.22 15.77 -6.79
N LEU A 56 8.03 16.71 -6.30
CA LEU A 56 8.45 16.77 -4.90
C LEU A 56 8.14 18.12 -4.26
N ASN A 57 7.84 18.08 -2.96
CA ASN A 57 7.69 19.26 -2.11
C ASN A 57 8.84 19.38 -1.11
N ILE A 58 9.29 18.24 -0.58
CA ILE A 58 10.39 18.14 0.39
C ILE A 58 11.36 17.07 -0.09
N VAL A 59 12.66 17.36 0.05
CA VAL A 59 13.74 16.45 -0.32
C VAL A 59 14.69 16.27 0.86
N GLY A 60 15.21 15.07 1.02
CA GLY A 60 16.27 14.78 1.98
C GLY A 60 16.96 13.46 1.68
N GLY A 61 17.62 12.91 2.70
CA GLY A 61 18.32 11.65 2.60
C GLY A 61 18.05 10.74 3.80
N CYS A 62 18.25 9.45 3.61
CA CYS A 62 18.16 8.42 4.65
C CYS A 62 19.53 7.75 4.84
N CYS A 63 19.60 6.42 4.90
CA CYS A 63 20.83 5.68 5.16
C CYS A 63 21.90 5.93 4.08
N GLY A 64 23.16 6.09 4.50
CA GLY A 64 24.30 6.36 3.62
C GLY A 64 24.43 7.81 3.14
N THR A 65 23.41 8.64 3.34
CA THR A 65 23.45 10.04 2.94
C THR A 65 24.28 10.86 3.92
N THR A 66 25.02 11.83 3.39
CA THR A 66 25.97 12.66 4.16
C THR A 66 25.72 14.14 3.89
N PRO A 67 26.37 15.07 4.62
CA PRO A 67 26.26 16.49 4.32
C PRO A 67 26.61 16.86 2.87
N SER A 68 27.53 16.13 2.21
CA SER A 68 27.85 16.37 0.80
C SER A 68 26.70 15.99 -0.14
N HIS A 69 25.97 14.91 0.16
CA HIS A 69 24.76 14.55 -0.58
C HIS A 69 23.71 15.66 -0.47
N ILE A 70 23.42 16.12 0.76
CA ILE A 70 22.43 17.16 1.00
C ILE A 70 22.83 18.48 0.32
N ALA A 71 24.11 18.84 0.34
CA ALA A 71 24.61 20.02 -0.36
C ALA A 71 24.43 19.93 -1.88
N ALA A 72 24.70 18.77 -2.48
CA ALA A 72 24.52 18.53 -3.90
C ALA A 72 23.03 18.59 -4.30
N ILE A 73 22.14 17.98 -3.51
CA ILE A 73 20.69 18.04 -3.71
C ILE A 73 20.17 19.48 -3.60
N LEU A 74 20.60 20.22 -2.58
CA LEU A 74 20.22 21.63 -2.39
C LEU A 74 20.65 22.49 -3.58
N ALA A 75 21.87 22.28 -4.09
CA ALA A 75 22.38 23.00 -5.25
C ALA A 75 21.54 22.73 -6.50
N GLY A 76 21.16 21.47 -6.73
CA GLY A 76 20.35 21.08 -7.89
C GLY A 76 18.88 21.52 -7.82
N CYS A 77 18.28 21.53 -6.63
CA CYS A 77 16.89 21.93 -6.41
C CYS A 77 16.69 23.45 -6.22
N ARG A 78 17.78 24.24 -6.15
CA ARG A 78 17.69 25.67 -5.89
C ARG A 78 16.88 26.39 -6.98
N GLY A 79 15.84 27.12 -6.57
CA GLY A 79 14.97 27.86 -7.48
C GLY A 79 13.94 27.00 -8.22
N VAL A 80 13.90 25.69 -7.97
CA VAL A 80 12.84 24.81 -8.49
C VAL A 80 11.56 25.04 -7.69
N LYS A 81 10.44 25.24 -8.39
CA LYS A 81 9.14 25.39 -7.74
C LYS A 81 8.67 24.04 -7.18
N PRO A 82 8.16 23.99 -5.94
CA PRO A 82 7.59 22.77 -5.38
C PRO A 82 6.42 22.24 -6.21
N ARG A 83 6.18 20.93 -6.11
CA ARG A 83 5.00 20.26 -6.67
C ARG A 83 3.71 20.98 -6.28
N VAL A 84 2.81 21.15 -7.25
CA VAL A 84 1.44 21.57 -7.01
C VAL A 84 0.59 20.33 -6.72
N ILE A 85 -0.19 20.35 -5.65
CA ILE A 85 -1.09 19.24 -5.31
C ILE A 85 -2.16 19.11 -6.41
N PRO A 86 -2.30 17.93 -7.04
CA PRO A 86 -3.27 17.73 -8.11
C PRO A 86 -4.68 17.75 -7.55
N ARG A 87 -5.63 18.20 -8.37
CA ARG A 87 -7.05 18.02 -8.07
C ARG A 87 -7.43 16.58 -8.37
N ILE A 88 -7.68 15.81 -7.33
CA ILE A 88 -8.09 14.40 -7.46
C ILE A 88 -9.61 14.33 -7.48
N GLU A 89 -10.14 13.59 -8.45
CA GLU A 89 -11.58 13.31 -8.51
C GLU A 89 -12.01 12.47 -7.30
N SER A 90 -13.07 12.92 -6.63
CA SER A 90 -13.71 12.18 -5.55
C SER A 90 -14.36 10.91 -6.11
N ARG A 91 -13.95 9.77 -5.56
CA ARG A 91 -14.42 8.42 -5.92
C ARG A 91 -14.46 7.58 -4.65
N CYS A 92 -15.20 6.48 -4.67
CA CYS A 92 -15.05 5.46 -3.64
C CYS A 92 -13.71 4.75 -3.89
N ARG A 93 -12.74 4.96 -2.98
CA ARG A 93 -11.39 4.38 -3.06
C ARG A 93 -11.18 3.48 -1.87
N LEU A 94 -11.07 2.19 -2.14
CA LEU A 94 -10.82 1.14 -1.16
C LEU A 94 -9.46 0.51 -1.48
N ALA A 95 -8.91 -0.24 -0.54
CA ALA A 95 -7.68 -0.98 -0.78
C ALA A 95 -7.58 -2.21 0.13
N GLY A 96 -7.04 -3.29 -0.44
CA GLY A 96 -6.29 -4.28 0.32
C GLY A 96 -4.80 -3.99 0.13
N LEU A 97 -4.03 -4.97 -0.33
CA LEU A 97 -2.69 -4.76 -0.90
C LEU A 97 -2.74 -4.09 -2.29
N GLU A 98 -3.87 -4.21 -3.00
CA GLU A 98 -4.11 -3.56 -4.28
C GLU A 98 -5.21 -2.50 -4.15
N PRO A 99 -5.11 -1.38 -4.90
CA PRO A 99 -6.13 -0.34 -4.88
C PRO A 99 -7.38 -0.73 -5.67
N LEU A 100 -8.56 -0.52 -5.08
CA LEU A 100 -9.86 -0.64 -5.75
C LEU A 100 -10.52 0.74 -5.86
N ASN A 101 -10.57 1.28 -7.08
CA ASN A 101 -11.19 2.58 -7.37
C ASN A 101 -12.54 2.38 -8.07
N ILE A 102 -13.62 2.75 -7.39
CA ILE A 102 -15.00 2.61 -7.87
C ILE A 102 -15.51 3.98 -8.32
N GLY A 103 -15.91 4.09 -9.59
CA GLY A 103 -16.41 5.31 -10.21
C GLY A 103 -17.39 5.03 -11.35
N SER A 104 -17.74 6.06 -12.13
CA SER A 104 -18.76 5.97 -13.19
C SER A 104 -18.44 4.98 -14.31
N GLY A 105 -17.16 4.66 -14.53
CA GLY A 105 -16.72 3.66 -15.52
C GLY A 105 -16.51 2.26 -14.95
N SER A 106 -16.75 2.03 -13.66
CA SER A 106 -16.60 0.71 -13.04
C SER A 106 -17.77 -0.21 -13.44
N LEU A 107 -17.47 -1.50 -13.63
CA LEU A 107 -18.51 -2.53 -13.71
C LEU A 107 -19.11 -2.79 -12.31
N PHE A 108 -20.06 -3.72 -12.25
CA PHE A 108 -20.60 -4.20 -10.99
C PHE A 108 -19.49 -4.72 -10.07
N VAL A 109 -19.51 -4.30 -8.81
CA VAL A 109 -18.51 -4.68 -7.81
C VAL A 109 -19.06 -5.83 -6.97
N ASN A 110 -18.50 -7.02 -7.14
CA ASN A 110 -18.92 -8.20 -6.37
C ASN A 110 -18.32 -8.17 -4.96
N VAL A 111 -19.19 -8.32 -3.96
CA VAL A 111 -18.81 -8.51 -2.55
C VAL A 111 -19.00 -9.98 -2.20
N GLY A 112 -17.93 -10.66 -1.77
CA GLY A 112 -17.99 -12.06 -1.34
C GLY A 112 -18.60 -12.19 0.05
N GLU A 113 -19.75 -12.83 0.15
CA GLU A 113 -20.58 -12.94 1.37
C GLU A 113 -20.32 -14.19 2.24
N ARG A 114 -19.56 -15.18 1.75
CA ARG A 114 -19.45 -16.50 2.41
C ARG A 114 -18.62 -16.50 3.69
N THR A 115 -17.85 -15.45 3.94
CA THR A 115 -17.04 -15.21 5.14
C THR A 115 -17.90 -14.63 6.29
N ASN A 116 -19.10 -15.18 6.46
CA ASN A 116 -20.12 -14.68 7.36
C ASN A 116 -20.62 -15.82 8.27
N VAL A 117 -20.36 -15.72 9.57
CA VAL A 117 -20.74 -16.75 10.54
C VAL A 117 -22.25 -16.95 10.61
N THR A 118 -23.05 -15.90 10.44
CA THR A 118 -24.51 -16.00 10.43
C THR A 118 -25.04 -16.60 9.13
N GLY A 119 -24.45 -16.24 7.98
CA GLY A 119 -24.93 -16.61 6.65
C GLY A 119 -24.38 -17.94 6.09
N SER A 120 -23.26 -18.45 6.62
CA SER A 120 -22.56 -19.63 6.09
C SER A 120 -22.35 -20.69 7.16
N SER A 121 -23.16 -21.75 7.11
CA SER A 121 -23.11 -22.87 8.07
C SER A 121 -21.75 -23.55 8.11
N GLN A 122 -21.09 -23.67 6.95
CA GLN A 122 -19.76 -24.26 6.83
C GLN A 122 -18.68 -23.35 7.43
N PHE A 123 -18.74 -22.05 7.15
CA PHE A 123 -17.79 -21.08 7.73
C PHE A 123 -17.94 -21.00 9.25
N LYS A 124 -19.19 -20.92 9.76
CA LYS A 124 -19.50 -20.99 11.19
C LYS A 124 -18.87 -22.20 11.87
N LYS A 125 -19.00 -23.38 11.27
CA LYS A 125 -18.40 -24.62 11.79
C LYS A 125 -16.89 -24.49 11.93
N TRP A 126 -16.20 -23.95 10.93
CA TRP A 126 -14.75 -23.78 10.97
C TRP A 126 -14.30 -22.71 11.98
N ILE A 127 -15.00 -21.58 12.06
CA ILE A 127 -14.68 -20.53 13.04
C ILE A 127 -14.85 -21.04 14.48
N LEU A 128 -15.94 -21.77 14.77
CA LEU A 128 -16.18 -22.35 16.10
C LEU A 128 -15.19 -23.47 16.45
N ALA A 129 -14.74 -24.23 15.45
CA ALA A 129 -13.74 -25.29 15.64
C ALA A 129 -12.29 -24.78 15.68
N GLY A 130 -12.05 -23.49 15.38
CA GLY A 130 -10.69 -22.94 15.27
C GLY A 130 -9.94 -23.42 14.03
N GLU A 131 -10.65 -23.87 13.00
CA GLU A 131 -10.10 -24.40 11.74
C GLU A 131 -9.79 -23.24 10.78
N ASP A 132 -8.78 -22.44 11.11
CA ASP A 132 -8.51 -21.19 10.41
C ASP A 132 -8.09 -21.39 8.95
N GLU A 133 -7.35 -22.45 8.61
CA GLU A 133 -6.97 -22.77 7.22
C GLU A 133 -8.18 -22.99 6.33
N ALA A 134 -9.17 -23.73 6.83
CA ALA A 134 -10.40 -24.00 6.10
C ALA A 134 -11.27 -22.72 5.98
N ALA A 135 -11.29 -21.88 7.01
CA ALA A 135 -11.96 -20.59 6.96
C ALA A 135 -11.31 -19.63 5.95
N LEU A 136 -9.97 -19.59 5.89
CA LEU A 136 -9.23 -18.80 4.91
C LEU A 136 -9.44 -19.31 3.48
N ALA A 137 -9.57 -20.62 3.28
CA ALA A 137 -9.90 -21.18 1.97
C ALA A 137 -11.23 -20.63 1.41
N VAL A 138 -12.23 -20.37 2.26
CA VAL A 138 -13.48 -19.70 1.83
C VAL A 138 -13.22 -18.30 1.29
N ALA A 139 -12.38 -17.53 1.98
CA ALA A 139 -12.04 -16.18 1.55
C ALA A 139 -11.28 -16.22 0.21
N ARG A 140 -10.28 -17.11 0.10
CA ARG A 140 -9.50 -17.32 -1.12
C ARG A 140 -10.37 -17.72 -2.30
N ASP A 141 -11.24 -18.71 -2.14
CA ASP A 141 -12.18 -19.15 -3.17
C ASP A 141 -13.00 -17.98 -3.72
N GLN A 142 -13.48 -17.09 -2.86
CA GLN A 142 -14.30 -15.95 -3.29
C GLN A 142 -13.49 -14.96 -4.13
N VAL A 143 -12.26 -14.64 -3.73
CA VAL A 143 -11.38 -13.74 -4.48
C VAL A 143 -11.02 -14.36 -5.83
N GLU A 144 -10.64 -15.65 -5.86
CA GLU A 144 -10.33 -16.38 -7.10
C GLU A 144 -11.53 -16.46 -8.06
N ASN A 145 -12.74 -16.51 -7.52
CA ASN A 145 -13.99 -16.51 -8.29
C ASN A 145 -14.55 -15.09 -8.56
N GLY A 146 -13.76 -14.04 -8.36
CA GLY A 146 -14.07 -12.69 -8.84
C GLY A 146 -14.73 -11.75 -7.82
N ALA A 147 -14.70 -12.08 -6.53
CA ALA A 147 -15.01 -11.10 -5.49
C ALA A 147 -13.95 -10.00 -5.47
N GLN A 148 -14.39 -8.74 -5.49
CA GLN A 148 -13.52 -7.57 -5.45
C GLN A 148 -13.44 -6.96 -4.05
N ILE A 149 -14.36 -7.35 -3.17
CA ILE A 149 -14.42 -7.01 -1.74
C ILE A 149 -14.83 -8.28 -1.00
N LEU A 150 -14.30 -8.51 0.20
CA LEU A 150 -14.79 -9.58 1.08
C LEU A 150 -15.63 -8.99 2.21
N ASP A 151 -16.84 -9.48 2.39
CA ASP A 151 -17.66 -9.23 3.58
C ASP A 151 -17.25 -10.20 4.69
N VAL A 152 -16.84 -9.69 5.84
CA VAL A 152 -16.45 -10.51 6.98
C VAL A 152 -17.37 -10.20 8.14
N ASN A 153 -18.11 -11.22 8.59
CA ASN A 153 -18.99 -11.10 9.74
C ASN A 153 -18.70 -12.22 10.74
N MET A 154 -18.41 -11.83 11.98
CA MET A 154 -18.11 -12.74 13.10
C MET A 154 -19.17 -12.71 14.22
N ASP A 155 -20.33 -12.11 13.95
CA ASP A 155 -21.43 -12.02 14.91
C ASP A 155 -22.12 -13.38 15.05
N GLU A 156 -22.03 -13.92 16.26
CA GLU A 156 -22.71 -15.14 16.70
C GLU A 156 -22.77 -15.15 18.23
N ALA A 157 -23.90 -15.59 18.80
CA ALA A 157 -24.14 -15.55 20.25
C ALA A 157 -23.11 -16.36 21.08
N LEU A 158 -22.44 -17.34 20.46
CA LEU A 158 -21.45 -18.20 21.10
C LEU A 158 -20.00 -17.74 20.92
N LEU A 159 -19.77 -16.64 20.21
CA LEU A 159 -18.43 -16.11 19.93
C LEU A 159 -18.18 -14.79 20.67
N ASP A 160 -16.93 -14.61 21.09
CA ASP A 160 -16.38 -13.27 21.29
C ASP A 160 -16.11 -12.69 19.89
N GLY A 161 -17.05 -11.89 19.39
CA GLY A 161 -17.02 -11.35 18.03
C GLY A 161 -15.80 -10.47 17.75
N GLU A 162 -15.39 -9.63 18.72
CA GLU A 162 -14.22 -8.76 18.58
C GLU A 162 -12.92 -9.59 18.49
N ALA A 163 -12.77 -10.58 19.37
CA ALA A 163 -11.60 -11.46 19.36
C ALA A 163 -11.57 -12.33 18.10
N ALA A 164 -12.72 -12.84 17.65
CA ALA A 164 -12.84 -13.64 16.43
C ALA A 164 -12.51 -12.82 15.18
N MET A 165 -13.07 -11.61 15.05
CA MET A 165 -12.77 -10.67 13.97
C MET A 165 -11.28 -10.33 13.92
N THR A 166 -10.71 -9.93 15.06
CA THR A 166 -9.30 -9.58 15.16
C THR A 166 -8.39 -10.74 14.75
N ARG A 167 -8.68 -11.96 15.22
CA ARG A 167 -7.91 -13.16 14.87
C ARG A 167 -8.00 -13.45 13.38
N PHE A 168 -9.20 -13.46 12.81
CA PHE A 168 -9.42 -13.82 11.42
C PHE A 168 -8.81 -12.80 10.46
N LEU A 169 -9.02 -11.49 10.68
CA LEU A 169 -8.44 -10.44 9.81
C LEU A 169 -6.91 -10.43 9.84
N ARG A 170 -6.29 -10.69 11.00
CA ARG A 170 -4.82 -10.80 11.09
C ARG A 170 -4.27 -11.99 10.29
N ARG A 171 -4.99 -13.12 10.28
CA ARG A 171 -4.62 -14.29 9.47
C ARG A 171 -4.91 -14.07 7.99
N LEU A 172 -6.02 -13.43 7.64
CA LEU A 172 -6.32 -13.05 6.26
C LEU A 172 -5.21 -12.18 5.68
N ALA A 173 -4.69 -11.23 6.48
CA ALA A 173 -3.60 -10.34 6.07
C ALA A 173 -2.26 -11.05 5.82
N THR A 174 -2.07 -12.30 6.29
CA THR A 174 -0.85 -13.07 6.00
C THR A 174 -0.90 -13.79 4.66
N GLU A 175 -2.06 -13.82 4.00
CA GLU A 175 -2.29 -14.48 2.72
C GLU A 175 -2.43 -13.43 1.60
N PRO A 176 -1.38 -13.16 0.80
CA PRO A 176 -1.38 -12.08 -0.18
C PRO A 176 -2.51 -12.18 -1.22
N ASP A 177 -2.86 -13.41 -1.63
CA ASP A 177 -3.92 -13.68 -2.60
C ASP A 177 -5.30 -13.26 -2.09
N ILE A 178 -5.49 -13.27 -0.77
CA ILE A 178 -6.73 -12.83 -0.12
C ILE A 178 -6.63 -11.34 0.23
N ALA A 179 -5.51 -10.94 0.84
CA ALA A 179 -5.26 -9.58 1.32
C ALA A 179 -5.20 -8.54 0.20
N ARG A 180 -5.09 -8.94 -1.08
CA ARG A 180 -5.12 -8.01 -2.21
C ARG A 180 -6.43 -7.21 -2.33
N VAL A 181 -7.57 -7.77 -1.92
CA VAL A 181 -8.87 -7.08 -1.97
C VAL A 181 -9.21 -6.40 -0.64
N PRO A 182 -9.96 -5.28 -0.65
CA PRO A 182 -10.48 -4.67 0.57
C PRO A 182 -11.46 -5.59 1.31
N VAL A 183 -11.61 -5.32 2.61
CA VAL A 183 -12.55 -6.01 3.50
C VAL A 183 -13.66 -5.05 3.94
N MET A 184 -14.89 -5.53 3.91
CA MET A 184 -16.08 -4.96 4.53
C MET A 184 -16.29 -5.68 5.87
N ILE A 185 -16.38 -4.91 6.96
CA ILE A 185 -16.52 -5.36 8.34
C ILE A 185 -17.92 -5.01 8.82
#